data_AF-A0A9E5GCV1-F1
#
_entry.id   AF-A0A9E5GCV1-F1
#
_cell.length_a   1.000
_cell.length_b   1.000
_cell.length_c   1.000
_cell.angle_alpha   90.00
_cell.angle_beta   90.00
_cell.angle_gamma   90.00
#
_symmetry.space_group_name_H-M   'P 1'
#
loop_
_entity.id
_entity.type
_entity.pdbx_description
1 polymer ?
#
loop_
_entity_poly.entity_id
_entity_poly.type
_entity_poly.pdbx_seq_one_letter_code
_entity_poly.pdbx_strand_id
1 'polypeptide(L)'
;MKRTVLGLIAVCLFLLTSCATTIEVRHLVPGEVDLCSARNIAMSSTVPYRFSFGRPVSPWISGLQETDFTLSSGYDSQLPKEVGQLTEQMLLSAVQSTGYFTTLPPLVTDAYLKLGVMGENAKQMLANKGIQAVMQSEVKYMDIDESVVGRDIRSFVTDAAA
;
A
#
# COMPACT_ATOMS: atom_id res chain seq x y z
N MET A 1 57.46 27.93 -21.58
CA MET A 1 56.60 28.34 -20.45
C MET A 1 55.10 28.33 -20.75
N LYS A 2 54.61 28.83 -21.90
CA LYS A 2 53.15 28.81 -22.20
C LYS A 2 52.52 27.40 -22.29
N ARG A 3 53.25 26.40 -22.82
CA ARG A 3 52.76 25.01 -22.96
C ARG A 3 52.72 24.23 -21.62
N THR A 4 53.66 24.51 -20.72
CA THR A 4 53.71 23.87 -19.38
C THR A 4 52.64 24.43 -18.46
N VAL A 5 52.33 25.72 -18.54
CA VAL A 5 51.21 26.34 -17.81
C VAL A 5 49.86 25.85 -18.31
N LEU A 6 49.68 25.70 -19.62
CA LEU A 6 48.44 25.16 -20.19
C LEU A 6 48.18 23.71 -19.76
N GLY A 7 49.22 22.88 -19.72
CA GLY A 7 49.12 21.50 -19.23
C GLY A 7 48.74 21.42 -17.75
N LEU A 8 49.28 22.32 -16.92
CA LEU A 8 49.02 22.34 -15.48
C LEU A 8 47.58 22.81 -15.17
N ILE A 9 47.04 23.75 -15.95
CA ILE A 9 45.64 24.19 -15.86
C ILE A 9 44.69 23.07 -16.29
N ALA A 10 45.02 22.32 -17.36
CA ALA A 10 44.21 21.19 -17.81
C ALA A 10 44.13 20.07 -16.76
N VAL A 11 45.24 19.73 -16.11
CA VAL A 11 45.27 18.72 -15.05
C VAL A 11 44.45 19.16 -13.82
N CYS A 12 44.51 20.44 -13.44
CA CYS A 12 43.65 20.97 -12.36
C CYS A 12 42.15 20.90 -12.70
N LEU A 13 41.76 21.16 -13.96
CA LEU A 13 40.37 21.07 -14.40
C LEU A 13 39.83 19.63 -14.36
N PHE A 14 40.66 18.63 -14.67
CA PHE A 14 40.28 17.22 -14.56
C PHE A 14 40.10 16.77 -13.11
N LEU A 15 40.89 17.29 -12.16
CA LEU A 15 40.76 16.95 -10.74
C LEU A 15 39.53 17.60 -10.09
N LEU A 16 39.13 18.81 -10.53
CA LEU A 16 37.96 19.51 -10.01
C LEU A 16 36.62 18.94 -10.53
N THR A 17 36.63 18.19 -11.64
CA THR A 17 35.44 17.56 -12.22
C THR A 17 35.23 16.13 -11.73
N SER A 18 36.18 15.52 -11.02
CA SER A 18 35.98 14.23 -10.35
C SER A 18 35.24 14.39 -9.01
N CYS A 19 34.08 15.02 -9.04
CA CYS A 19 33.09 14.87 -7.98
C CYS A 19 32.49 13.46 -8.13
N ALA A 20 33.23 12.44 -7.69
CA ALA A 20 32.69 11.11 -7.50
C ALA A 20 31.61 11.21 -6.43
N THR A 21 30.35 11.35 -6.85
CA THR A 21 29.21 11.22 -5.96
C THR A 21 29.14 9.75 -5.57
N THR A 22 29.91 9.37 -4.55
CA THR A 22 29.75 8.07 -3.90
C THR A 22 28.39 8.09 -3.22
N ILE A 23 27.40 7.57 -3.94
CA ILE A 23 26.10 7.22 -3.37
C ILE A 23 26.37 5.98 -2.53
N GLU A 24 26.69 6.18 -1.25
CA GLU A 24 26.56 5.12 -0.27
C GLU A 24 25.07 4.75 -0.22
N VAL A 25 24.72 3.69 -0.93
CA VAL A 25 23.48 2.97 -0.68
C VAL A 25 23.66 2.40 0.72
N ARG A 26 23.13 3.10 1.72
CA ARG A 26 22.88 2.50 3.03
C ARG A 26 22.05 1.26 2.74
N HIS A 27 22.69 0.10 2.87
CA HIS A 27 21.99 -1.17 2.88
C HIS A 27 20.77 -0.99 3.77
N LEU A 28 19.59 -1.33 3.26
CA LEU A 28 18.37 -1.43 4.05
C LEU A 28 18.69 -2.42 5.15
N VAL A 29 19.12 -1.92 6.31
CA VAL A 29 19.26 -2.72 7.51
C VAL A 29 17.86 -3.23 7.75
N PRO A 30 17.61 -4.55 7.63
CA PRO A 30 16.31 -5.09 7.98
C PRO A 30 16.08 -4.63 9.42
N GLY A 31 15.03 -3.84 9.64
CA GLY A 31 14.69 -3.41 10.99
C GLY A 31 14.66 -4.67 11.86
N GLU A 32 15.40 -4.67 12.98
CA GLU A 32 15.32 -5.74 13.95
C GLU A 32 13.86 -5.86 14.37
N VAL A 33 13.14 -6.80 13.77
CA VAL A 33 11.81 -7.17 14.23
C VAL A 33 12.08 -8.14 15.38
N ASP A 34 12.31 -7.58 16.57
CA ASP A 34 12.36 -8.37 17.79
C ASP A 34 10.95 -8.90 18.08
N LEU A 35 10.67 -10.08 17.52
CA LEU A 35 9.42 -10.79 17.75
C LEU A 35 9.44 -11.58 19.06
N CYS A 36 10.44 -11.38 19.94
CA CYS A 36 10.55 -12.07 21.24
C CYS A 36 10.36 -13.60 21.13
N SER A 37 10.88 -14.24 20.08
CA SER A 37 10.69 -15.66 19.75
C SER A 37 9.24 -16.13 19.51
N ALA A 38 8.29 -15.20 19.36
CA ALA A 38 6.90 -15.52 19.12
C ALA A 38 6.70 -16.16 17.74
N ARG A 39 6.19 -17.39 17.73
CA ARG A 39 5.85 -18.16 16.51
C ARG A 39 4.34 -18.31 16.33
N ASN A 40 3.59 -18.26 17.42
CA ASN A 40 2.14 -18.38 17.39
C ASN A 40 1.53 -16.99 17.49
N ILE A 41 1.04 -16.48 16.36
CA ILE A 41 0.49 -15.14 16.29
C ILE A 41 -0.99 -15.20 15.90
N ALA A 42 -1.80 -14.34 16.50
CA ALA A 42 -3.16 -14.12 16.08
C ALA A 42 -3.22 -12.85 15.24
N MET A 43 -3.76 -12.94 14.04
CA MET A 43 -3.93 -11.78 13.17
C MET A 43 -5.35 -11.25 13.36
N SER A 44 -5.54 -9.96 13.57
CA SER A 44 -6.87 -9.32 13.57
C SER A 44 -7.21 -8.79 12.18
N SER A 45 -8.49 -8.49 11.94
CA SER A 45 -8.88 -7.83 10.69
C SER A 45 -8.19 -6.47 10.53
N THR A 46 -7.88 -6.10 9.29
CA THR A 46 -7.25 -4.81 8.98
C THR A 46 -8.28 -3.69 9.18
N VAL A 47 -7.91 -2.66 9.94
CA VAL A 47 -8.73 -1.46 10.08
C VAL A 47 -8.73 -0.71 8.75
N PRO A 48 -9.90 -0.56 8.09
CA PRO A 48 -9.97 0.11 6.80
C PRO A 48 -9.72 1.61 6.96
N TYR A 49 -9.29 2.25 5.87
CA TYR A 49 -9.09 3.69 5.85
C TYR A 49 -10.40 4.43 6.14
N ARG A 50 -10.32 5.47 6.97
CA ARG A 50 -11.45 6.35 7.27
C ARG A 50 -11.19 7.71 6.64
N PHE A 51 -11.98 8.09 5.65
CA PHE A 51 -11.94 9.46 5.11
C PHE A 51 -12.33 10.45 6.22
N SER A 52 -11.49 11.47 6.44
CA SER A 52 -11.67 12.48 7.49
C SER A 52 -13.03 13.21 7.45
N PHE A 53 -13.67 13.27 6.29
CA PHE A 53 -14.95 13.95 6.08
C PHE A 53 -16.11 13.01 5.75
N GLY A 54 -15.94 11.69 5.97
CA GLY A 54 -17.00 10.69 5.83
C GLY A 54 -17.54 10.46 4.42
N ARG A 55 -17.15 11.29 3.44
CA ARG A 55 -17.49 11.07 2.05
C ARG A 55 -16.38 10.27 1.38
N PRO A 56 -16.65 9.03 0.93
CA PRO A 56 -15.85 8.46 -0.14
C PRO A 56 -15.95 9.46 -1.30
N VAL A 57 -14.86 9.56 -2.06
CA VAL A 57 -14.73 10.19 -3.39
C VAL A 57 -16.03 10.68 -4.04
N SER A 58 -15.99 11.87 -4.65
CA SER A 58 -17.15 12.48 -5.35
C SER A 58 -17.88 11.43 -6.19
N PRO A 59 -19.23 11.29 -6.07
CA PRO A 59 -19.96 10.27 -6.83
C PRO A 59 -20.05 10.62 -8.32
N TRP A 60 -19.50 11.76 -8.73
CA TRP A 60 -19.38 12.19 -10.10
C TRP A 60 -17.99 12.75 -10.39
N ILE A 61 -17.56 12.57 -11.63
CA ILE A 61 -16.39 13.22 -12.23
C ILE A 61 -16.91 14.31 -13.17
N SER A 62 -16.44 15.53 -12.98
CA SER A 62 -16.65 16.60 -13.96
C SER A 62 -15.76 16.34 -15.17
N GLY A 63 -16.33 16.35 -16.37
CA GLY A 63 -15.55 16.27 -17.61
C GLY A 63 -14.50 17.39 -17.70
N LEU A 64 -13.49 17.18 -18.54
CA LEU A 64 -12.54 18.23 -18.93
C LEU A 64 -13.33 19.44 -19.44
N GLN A 65 -12.84 20.66 -19.14
CA GLN A 65 -13.54 21.96 -19.30
C GLN A 65 -14.24 22.19 -20.66
N GLU A 66 -13.91 21.41 -21.68
CA GLU A 66 -14.44 21.55 -23.04
C GLU A 66 -15.62 20.62 -23.37
N THR A 67 -16.00 19.70 -22.47
CA THR A 67 -16.88 18.57 -22.84
C THR A 67 -18.23 18.49 -22.12
N ASP A 68 -18.52 19.37 -21.16
CA ASP A 68 -19.83 19.57 -20.50
C ASP A 68 -20.58 18.29 -20.02
N PHE A 69 -19.90 17.15 -19.93
CA PHE A 69 -20.49 15.92 -19.41
C PHE A 69 -20.13 15.73 -17.93
N THR A 70 -21.08 15.16 -17.19
CA THR A 70 -20.86 14.64 -15.85
C THR A 70 -20.95 13.11 -15.92
N LEU A 71 -19.89 12.42 -15.53
CA LEU A 71 -19.90 10.96 -15.45
C LEU A 71 -20.07 10.54 -13.99
N SER A 72 -20.81 9.45 -13.77
CA SER A 72 -20.78 8.78 -12.48
C SER A 72 -19.37 8.28 -12.21
N SER A 73 -18.89 8.50 -10.99
CA SER A 73 -17.64 7.89 -10.54
C SER A 73 -17.78 6.37 -10.55
N GLY A 74 -16.71 5.69 -10.96
CA GLY A 74 -16.55 4.25 -10.85
C GLY A 74 -16.23 3.79 -9.42
N TYR A 75 -16.02 4.71 -8.47
CA TYR A 75 -15.77 4.34 -7.08
C TYR A 75 -17.04 3.93 -6.34
N ASP A 76 -16.94 2.80 -5.64
CA ASP A 76 -17.94 2.39 -4.66
C ASP A 76 -17.65 2.99 -3.28
N SER A 77 -18.72 3.32 -2.56
CA SER A 77 -18.73 3.61 -1.13
C SER A 77 -18.07 2.53 -0.26
N GLN A 78 -18.00 1.28 -0.72
CA GLN A 78 -17.36 0.17 -0.01
C GLN A 78 -15.85 0.05 -0.28
N LEU A 79 -15.27 0.86 -1.18
CA LEU A 79 -13.87 0.79 -1.57
C LEU A 79 -12.89 0.71 -0.37
N PRO A 80 -13.01 1.53 0.70
CA PRO A 80 -12.09 1.42 1.83
C PRO A 80 -12.15 0.07 2.55
N LYS A 81 -13.35 -0.51 2.61
CA LYS A 81 -13.57 -1.83 3.22
C LYS A 81 -12.98 -2.92 2.35
N GLU A 82 -13.17 -2.85 1.03
CA GLU A 82 -12.59 -3.80 0.07
C GLU A 82 -11.06 -3.77 0.10
N VAL A 83 -10.45 -2.58 0.11
CA VAL A 83 -9.00 -2.42 0.24
C VAL A 83 -8.51 -2.98 1.59
N GLY A 84 -9.25 -2.75 2.68
CA GLY A 84 -8.94 -3.34 3.99
C GLY A 84 -8.95 -4.87 3.94
N GLN A 85 -10.00 -5.48 3.37
CA GLN A 85 -10.11 -6.93 3.22
C GLN A 85 -9.03 -7.52 2.32
N LEU A 86 -8.70 -6.86 1.20
CA LEU A 86 -7.62 -7.28 0.32
C LEU A 86 -6.27 -7.20 1.04
N THR A 87 -6.03 -6.12 1.77
CA THR A 87 -4.80 -5.94 2.57
C THR A 87 -4.65 -7.03 3.62
N GLU A 88 -5.74 -7.37 4.32
CA GLU A 88 -5.79 -8.46 5.30
C GLU A 88 -5.41 -9.80 4.65
N GLN A 89 -6.00 -10.13 3.50
CA GLN A 89 -5.69 -11.37 2.78
C GLN A 89 -4.24 -11.42 2.31
N MET A 90 -3.72 -10.31 1.78
CA MET A 90 -2.33 -10.20 1.34
C MET A 90 -1.36 -10.38 2.51
N LEU A 91 -1.62 -9.73 3.65
CA LEU A 91 -0.80 -9.87 4.84
C LEU A 91 -0.87 -11.29 5.41
N LEU A 92 -2.06 -11.90 5.50
CA LEU A 92 -2.21 -13.28 5.97
C LEU A 92 -1.43 -14.25 5.07
N SER A 93 -1.55 -14.10 3.74
CA SER A 93 -0.83 -14.91 2.77
C SER A 93 0.68 -14.70 2.86
N ALA A 94 1.15 -13.46 3.05
CA ALA A 94 2.57 -13.15 3.19
C ALA A 94 3.17 -13.71 4.48
N VAL A 95 2.43 -13.67 5.58
CA VAL A 95 2.85 -14.26 6.85
C VAL A 95 2.88 -15.79 6.74
N GLN A 96 1.85 -16.39 6.16
CA GLN A 96 1.78 -17.86 6.00
C GLN A 96 2.85 -18.40 5.05
N SER A 97 3.17 -17.67 3.97
CA SER A 97 4.18 -18.09 3.00
C SER A 97 5.59 -18.17 3.58
N THR A 98 5.86 -17.44 4.68
CA THR A 98 7.16 -17.53 5.37
C THR A 98 7.40 -18.90 6.02
N GLY A 99 6.34 -19.68 6.30
CA GLY A 99 6.42 -20.95 7.03
C GLY A 99 6.93 -20.83 8.47
N TYR A 100 7.20 -19.61 8.94
CA TYR A 100 7.81 -19.35 10.23
C TYR A 100 6.76 -19.23 11.35
N PHE A 101 5.57 -18.73 11.01
CA PHE A 101 4.49 -18.45 11.95
C PHE A 101 3.35 -19.45 11.85
N THR A 102 2.84 -19.87 13.01
CA THR A 102 1.51 -20.44 13.16
C THR A 102 0.52 -19.30 13.34
N THR A 103 -0.41 -19.13 12.41
CA THR A 103 -1.35 -18.00 12.41
C THR A 103 -2.75 -18.41 12.81
N LEU A 104 -3.36 -17.66 13.72
CA LEU A 104 -4.81 -17.67 13.92
C LEU A 104 -5.45 -16.64 12.98
N PRO A 105 -6.45 -17.02 12.16
CA PRO A 105 -7.00 -16.15 11.14
C PRO A 105 -7.81 -14.98 11.74
N PRO A 106 -7.89 -13.83 11.03
CA PRO A 106 -8.65 -12.63 11.41
C PRO A 106 -10.03 -12.86 11.99
N LEU A 107 -10.85 -13.66 11.32
CA LEU A 107 -12.22 -13.94 11.75
C LEU A 107 -12.30 -14.49 13.19
N VAL A 108 -11.40 -15.41 13.54
CA VAL A 108 -11.39 -16.07 14.85
C VAL A 108 -10.79 -15.15 15.90
N THR A 109 -9.69 -14.47 15.56
CA THR A 109 -9.05 -13.49 16.44
C THR A 109 -10.02 -12.37 16.82
N ASP A 110 -10.75 -11.84 15.86
CA ASP A 110 -11.74 -10.78 16.08
C ASP A 110 -12.88 -11.22 16.99
N ALA A 111 -13.30 -12.49 16.92
CA ALA A 111 -14.31 -13.02 17.83
C ALA A 111 -13.81 -12.98 19.29
N TYR A 112 -12.56 -13.38 19.54
CA TYR A 112 -11.94 -13.26 20.87
C TYR A 112 -11.80 -11.81 21.33
N LEU A 113 -11.37 -10.92 20.43
CA LEU A 113 -11.25 -9.50 20.75
C LEU A 113 -12.61 -8.86 21.08
N LYS A 114 -13.66 -9.21 20.34
CA LYS A 114 -15.04 -8.75 20.61
C LYS A 114 -15.55 -9.23 21.96
N LEU A 115 -15.33 -10.50 22.30
CA LEU A 115 -15.65 -11.01 23.64
C LEU A 115 -14.91 -10.23 24.72
N GLY A 116 -13.66 -9.84 24.45
CA GLY A 116 -12.87 -8.95 25.30
C GLY A 116 -13.57 -7.63 25.62
N VAL A 117 -14.15 -6.99 24.60
CA VAL A 117 -14.91 -5.74 24.75
C VAL A 117 -16.18 -5.94 25.58
N MET A 118 -16.74 -7.16 25.60
CA MET A 118 -17.94 -7.52 26.38
C MET A 118 -17.64 -7.89 27.84
N GLY A 119 -16.40 -7.70 28.31
CA GLY A 119 -16.00 -7.91 29.71
C GLY A 119 -15.23 -9.21 29.97
N GLU A 120 -15.04 -10.05 28.95
CA GLU A 120 -14.16 -11.21 29.05
C GLU A 120 -12.68 -10.82 28.94
N ASN A 121 -11.77 -11.69 29.40
CA ASN A 121 -10.34 -11.42 29.26
C ASN A 121 -9.79 -11.99 27.94
N ALA A 122 -9.90 -11.20 26.84
CA ALA A 122 -9.42 -11.60 25.51
C ALA A 122 -7.95 -12.02 25.49
N LYS A 123 -7.10 -11.34 26.25
CA LYS A 123 -5.68 -11.68 26.37
C LYS A 123 -5.51 -13.08 26.94
N GLN A 124 -6.24 -13.41 28.00
CA GLN A 124 -6.17 -14.73 28.64
C GLN A 124 -6.76 -15.83 27.76
N MET A 125 -7.85 -15.56 27.04
CA MET A 125 -8.43 -16.51 26.08
C MET A 125 -7.47 -16.85 24.94
N LEU A 126 -6.81 -15.84 24.37
CA LEU A 126 -5.80 -16.03 23.32
C LEU A 126 -4.55 -16.73 23.87
N ALA A 127 -4.09 -16.35 25.07
CA ALA A 127 -2.97 -17.01 25.73
C ALA A 127 -3.25 -18.50 26.03
N ASN A 128 -4.48 -18.85 26.44
CA ASN A 128 -4.90 -20.23 26.64
C ASN A 128 -4.93 -21.05 25.34
N LYS A 129 -5.01 -20.39 24.17
CA LYS A 129 -4.86 -21.01 22.85
C LYS A 129 -3.40 -21.09 22.39
N GLY A 130 -2.44 -20.70 23.23
CA GLY A 130 -1.01 -20.70 22.91
C GLY A 130 -0.59 -19.56 21.99
N ILE A 131 -1.43 -18.53 21.83
CA ILE A 131 -1.09 -17.31 21.08
C ILE A 131 -0.18 -16.43 21.93
N GLN A 132 0.92 -15.99 21.32
CA GLN A 132 1.97 -15.23 21.99
C GLN A 132 1.91 -13.74 21.63
N ALA A 133 1.46 -13.41 20.42
CA ALA A 133 1.32 -12.04 19.96
C ALA A 133 0.06 -11.85 19.11
N VAL A 134 -0.47 -10.63 19.10
CA VAL A 134 -1.57 -10.21 18.22
C VAL A 134 -1.04 -9.21 17.22
N MET A 135 -1.18 -9.52 15.94
CA MET A 135 -0.84 -8.63 14.83
C MET A 135 -2.07 -7.81 14.45
N GLN A 136 -1.94 -6.49 14.53
CA GLN A 136 -2.95 -5.54 14.09
C GLN A 136 -2.40 -4.72 12.92
N SER A 137 -3.26 -4.42 11.96
CA SER A 137 -2.91 -3.62 10.79
C SER A 137 -3.98 -2.56 10.53
N GLU A 138 -3.55 -1.41 10.01
CA GLU A 138 -4.40 -0.26 9.72
C GLU A 138 -3.94 0.38 8.42
N VAL A 139 -4.88 0.69 7.54
CA VAL A 139 -4.62 1.52 6.36
C VAL A 139 -4.71 2.99 6.78
N LYS A 140 -3.54 3.61 7.01
CA LYS A 140 -3.46 5.00 7.49
C LYS A 140 -3.64 6.05 6.42
N TYR A 141 -3.40 5.70 5.16
CA TYR A 141 -3.46 6.61 4.03
C TYR A 141 -3.97 5.88 2.80
N MET A 142 -4.82 6.56 2.04
CA MET A 142 -5.36 6.10 0.77
C MET A 142 -5.49 7.32 -0.12
N ASP A 143 -4.87 7.26 -1.30
CA ASP A 143 -5.05 8.24 -2.35
C ASP A 143 -5.86 7.62 -3.48
N ILE A 144 -6.66 8.44 -4.13
CA ILE A 144 -7.65 7.99 -5.11
C ILE A 144 -7.64 8.96 -6.28
N ASP A 145 -7.30 8.45 -7.46
CA ASP A 145 -7.24 9.21 -8.71
C ASP A 145 -8.07 8.54 -9.80
N GLU A 146 -9.01 9.30 -10.36
CA GLU A 146 -9.94 8.83 -11.39
C GLU A 146 -9.71 9.60 -12.68
N SER A 147 -9.55 8.87 -13.79
CA SER A 147 -9.29 9.46 -15.09
C SER A 147 -10.36 9.04 -16.10
N VAL A 148 -10.89 10.01 -16.83
CA VAL A 148 -11.82 9.78 -17.94
C VAL A 148 -11.02 9.59 -19.23
N VAL A 149 -11.10 8.40 -19.82
CA VAL A 149 -10.44 8.08 -21.09
C VAL A 149 -11.48 7.92 -22.19
N GLY A 150 -11.55 8.90 -23.10
CA GLY A 150 -12.33 8.79 -24.33
C GLY A 150 -11.68 7.83 -25.33
N ARG A 151 -12.48 6.95 -25.96
CA ARG A 151 -12.04 6.12 -27.09
C ARG A 151 -12.98 6.31 -28.27
N ASP A 152 -12.42 6.59 -29.44
CA ASP A 152 -13.18 6.63 -30.68
C ASP A 152 -13.68 5.22 -31.03
N ILE A 153 -15.00 5.05 -31.06
CA ILE A 153 -15.63 3.82 -31.55
C ILE A 153 -15.88 4.00 -33.04
N ARG A 154 -15.08 3.33 -33.89
CA ARG A 154 -15.35 3.28 -35.34
C ARG A 154 -16.27 2.10 -35.63
N SER A 155 -17.53 2.36 -35.95
CA SER A 155 -18.42 1.36 -36.55
C SER A 155 -18.24 1.38 -38.08
N PHE A 156 -17.88 0.24 -38.66
CA PHE A 156 -17.93 0.06 -40.11
C PHE A 156 -19.36 -0.32 -40.47
N VAL A 157 -20.10 0.64 -41.02
CA VAL A 157 -21.39 0.37 -41.65
C VAL A 157 -21.10 -0.04 -43.08
N THR A 158 -21.12 -1.34 -43.37
CA THR A 158 -21.20 -1.81 -44.76
C THR A 158 -22.61 -1.54 -45.26
N ASP A 159 -22.76 -0.53 -46.11
CA ASP A 159 -23.97 -0.36 -46.90
C ASP A 159 -24.18 -1.62 -47.74
N ALA A 160 -25.27 -2.34 -47.47
CA ALA A 160 -25.72 -3.40 -48.34
C ALA A 160 -26.15 -2.74 -49.66
N ALA A 161 -25.32 -2.87 -50.69
CA ALA A 161 -25.64 -2.44 -52.04
C ALA A 161 -26.99 -3.09 -52.46
N ALA A 162 -27.94 -2.23 -52.82
CA ALA A 162 -29.26 -2.58 -53.34
C ALA A 162 -29.17 -3.18 -54.76
#